data_AF-A0A327QUN2-F1
#
_entry.id   AF-A0A327QUN2-F1
#
_cell.length_a   1.000
_cell.length_b   1.000
_cell.length_c   1.000
_cell.angle_alpha   90.00
_cell.angle_beta   90.00
_cell.angle_gamma   90.00
#
_symmetry.space_group_name_H-M   'P 1'
#
loop_
_entity.id
_entity.type
_entity.pdbx_description
1 polymer ?
#
loop_
_entity_poly.entity_id
_entity_poly.type
_entity_poly.pdbx_seq_one_letter_code
_entity_poly.pdbx_strand_id
1 'polypeptide(L)'
;MTSLMKGKILLAATLTGVMGAFACYRVLARYITISPAPVNWGICLVFMFVPLVYTLINIRKASTLSLLQTLLVFIVAYDIYSFGCQKIAGLQMVVPLGFLDHPFNKLDGETLTWAYFRRSYPFTVTIGIAQITCALMLLLKRTRLLGLIMLIPILLNIIFIDYFYHLHIWVLLQAALLMTCVIYLLSQYFPQLRTFFFVTAPTLFTLPIGKPVHWVASSIVVVIPLFLLMNYQFPGKHPNMWSKYQVTALRVNGIPQQANSPYDSVLTTIYMDMGDDFVMEFNHYDRRFIGNFQFNPKSHDIKTKWRYPSPLPAPLQGSLIPIESSRNFTFSGTLGVDSIQMLLIYTPEPK
;
A
#
# COMPACT_ATOMS: atom_id res chain seq x y z
N MET A 1 -3.05 8.66 -47.93
CA MET A 1 -2.75 8.38 -46.50
C MET A 1 -2.77 9.68 -45.73
N THR A 2 -3.69 9.84 -44.78
CA THR A 2 -3.91 11.09 -44.03
C THR A 2 -2.76 11.35 -43.03
N SER A 3 -2.51 12.62 -42.70
CA SER A 3 -1.53 13.02 -41.66
C SER A 3 -1.75 12.26 -40.34
N LEU A 4 -3.02 12.09 -39.95
CA LEU A 4 -3.44 11.34 -38.77
C LEU A 4 -2.96 9.88 -38.75
N MET A 5 -2.94 9.21 -39.90
CA MET A 5 -2.52 7.81 -40.00
C MET A 5 -1.01 7.66 -39.82
N LYS A 6 -0.22 8.63 -40.31
CA LYS A 6 1.23 8.66 -40.08
C LYS A 6 1.56 8.84 -38.60
N GLY A 7 0.83 9.72 -37.90
CA GLY A 7 0.98 9.94 -36.46
C GLY A 7 0.74 8.68 -35.62
N LYS A 8 -0.31 7.91 -35.94
CA LYS A 8 -0.61 6.64 -35.24
C LYS A 8 0.50 5.60 -35.39
N ILE A 9 1.12 5.52 -36.58
CA ILE A 9 2.21 4.57 -36.84
C ILE A 9 3.48 5.00 -36.09
N LEU A 10 3.81 6.29 -36.11
CA LEU A 10 4.96 6.79 -35.37
C LEU A 10 4.82 6.55 -33.87
N LEU A 11 3.64 6.78 -33.30
CA LEU A 11 3.36 6.48 -31.88
C LEU A 11 3.47 4.98 -31.56
N ALA A 12 2.97 4.11 -32.44
CA ALA A 12 3.12 2.67 -32.27
C ALA A 12 4.60 2.26 -32.27
N ALA A 13 5.40 2.86 -33.17
CA ALA A 13 6.82 2.60 -33.30
C ALA A 13 7.62 3.06 -32.07
N THR A 14 7.33 4.26 -31.56
CA THR A 14 8.00 4.79 -30.35
C THR A 14 7.69 3.92 -29.13
N LEU A 15 6.42 3.57 -28.90
CA LEU A 15 6.05 2.71 -27.78
C LEU A 15 6.68 1.31 -27.89
N THR A 16 6.66 0.72 -29.09
CA THR A 16 7.29 -0.59 -29.33
C THR A 16 8.79 -0.56 -29.07
N GLY A 17 9.48 0.48 -29.56
CA GLY A 17 10.91 0.63 -29.38
C GLY A 17 11.30 0.88 -27.92
N VAL A 18 10.65 1.83 -27.25
CA VAL A 18 10.94 2.17 -25.85
C VAL A 18 10.63 0.98 -24.94
N MET A 19 9.45 0.35 -25.08
CA MET A 19 9.10 -0.82 -24.29
C MET A 19 10.04 -2.00 -24.57
N GLY A 20 10.42 -2.22 -25.83
CA GLY A 20 11.39 -3.24 -26.21
C GLY A 20 12.77 -3.02 -25.60
N ALA A 21 13.25 -1.77 -25.58
CA ALA A 21 14.52 -1.41 -24.98
C ALA A 21 14.52 -1.64 -23.46
N PHE A 22 13.45 -1.24 -22.75
CA PHE A 22 13.32 -1.49 -21.31
C PHE A 22 13.25 -2.98 -20.97
N ALA A 23 12.46 -3.76 -21.73
CA ALA A 23 12.38 -5.21 -21.56
C ALA A 23 13.75 -5.87 -21.83
N CYS A 24 14.46 -5.45 -22.88
CA CYS A 24 15.80 -5.95 -23.19
C CYS A 24 16.81 -5.62 -22.10
N TYR A 25 16.85 -4.36 -21.64
CA TYR A 25 17.72 -3.93 -20.55
C TYR A 25 17.52 -4.77 -19.29
N ARG A 26 16.26 -5.03 -18.91
CA ARG A 26 15.93 -5.87 -17.75
C ARG A 26 16.45 -7.30 -17.89
N VAL A 27 16.25 -7.92 -19.06
CA VAL A 27 16.75 -9.27 -19.32
C VAL A 27 18.27 -9.31 -19.23
N LEU A 28 18.95 -8.35 -19.84
CA LEU A 28 20.41 -8.23 -19.78
C LEU A 28 20.88 -8.03 -18.33
N ALA A 29 20.34 -7.05 -17.62
CA ALA A 29 20.74 -6.71 -16.26
C ALA A 29 20.52 -7.87 -15.26
N ARG A 30 19.48 -8.70 -15.48
CA ARG A 30 19.15 -9.81 -14.58
C ARG A 30 19.91 -11.09 -14.90
N TYR A 31 20.04 -11.44 -16.18
CA TYR A 31 20.51 -12.77 -16.59
C TYR A 31 21.91 -12.73 -17.24
N ILE A 32 22.38 -11.58 -17.69
CA ILE A 32 23.67 -11.41 -18.36
C ILE A 32 24.49 -10.37 -17.58
N THR A 33 25.01 -10.79 -16.43
CA THR A 33 25.69 -9.90 -15.47
C THR A 33 27.14 -9.59 -15.82
N ILE A 34 27.75 -10.33 -16.74
CA ILE A 34 29.20 -10.26 -17.05
C ILE A 34 29.49 -9.28 -18.21
N SER A 35 28.48 -8.83 -18.97
CA SER A 35 28.71 -7.96 -20.12
C SER A 35 29.02 -6.50 -19.71
N PRO A 36 29.95 -5.81 -20.41
CA PRO A 36 30.21 -4.40 -20.15
C PRO A 36 28.98 -3.52 -20.37
N ALA A 37 28.75 -2.55 -19.49
CA ALA A 37 27.59 -1.65 -19.55
C ALA A 37 27.38 -0.98 -20.93
N PRO A 38 28.42 -0.50 -21.65
CA PRO A 38 28.25 0.09 -22.98
C PRO A 38 27.65 -0.87 -24.01
N VAL A 39 27.96 -2.17 -23.92
CA VAL A 39 27.43 -3.20 -24.83
C VAL A 39 25.93 -3.37 -24.58
N ASN A 40 25.52 -3.44 -23.32
CA ASN A 40 24.11 -3.57 -22.96
C ASN A 40 23.31 -2.36 -23.44
N TRP A 41 23.84 -1.14 -23.26
CA TRP A 41 23.22 0.08 -23.78
C TRP A 41 23.12 0.07 -25.30
N GLY A 42 24.16 -0.37 -26.01
CA GLY A 42 24.14 -0.53 -27.47
C GLY A 42 23.01 -1.44 -27.94
N ILE A 43 22.84 -2.61 -27.33
CA ILE A 43 21.74 -3.53 -27.65
C ILE A 43 20.38 -2.86 -27.39
N CYS A 44 20.21 -2.16 -26.27
CA CYS A 44 18.96 -1.48 -25.94
C CYS A 44 18.62 -0.36 -26.95
N LEU A 45 19.63 0.40 -27.40
CA LEU A 45 19.45 1.42 -28.44
C LEU A 45 19.02 0.80 -29.77
N VAL A 46 19.54 -0.38 -30.12
CA VAL A 46 19.06 -1.13 -31.31
C VAL A 46 17.57 -1.45 -31.17
N PHE A 47 17.14 -2.01 -30.04
CA PHE A 47 15.70 -2.28 -29.80
C PHE A 47 14.84 -1.01 -29.85
N MET A 48 15.37 0.13 -29.39
CA MET A 48 14.68 1.42 -29.42
C MET A 48 14.51 1.97 -30.84
N PHE A 49 15.55 1.93 -31.67
CA PHE A 49 15.55 2.59 -32.98
C PHE A 49 15.11 1.69 -34.14
N VAL A 50 15.24 0.37 -34.05
CA VAL A 50 14.83 -0.53 -35.15
C VAL A 50 13.35 -0.37 -35.55
N PRO A 51 12.37 -0.32 -34.62
CA PRO A 51 10.97 -0.08 -34.98
C PRO A 51 10.76 1.29 -35.66
N LEU A 52 11.52 2.31 -35.26
CA LEU A 52 11.46 3.65 -35.86
C LEU A 52 12.01 3.64 -37.28
N VAL A 53 13.19 3.08 -37.51
CA VAL A 53 13.80 2.95 -38.84
C VAL A 53 12.91 2.12 -39.78
N TYR A 54 12.40 0.98 -39.30
CA TYR A 54 11.47 0.15 -40.06
C TYR A 54 10.21 0.92 -40.47
N THR A 55 9.70 1.76 -39.57
CA THR A 55 8.54 2.62 -39.81
C THR A 55 8.82 3.69 -40.86
N LEU A 56 9.97 4.35 -40.82
CA LEU A 56 10.34 5.36 -41.81
C LEU A 56 10.42 4.77 -43.22
N ILE A 57 10.96 3.56 -43.36
CA ILE A 57 11.05 2.84 -44.63
C ILE A 57 9.65 2.40 -45.12
N ASN A 58 8.81 1.89 -44.23
CA ASN A 58 7.52 1.29 -44.57
C ASN A 58 6.31 2.17 -44.23
N ILE A 59 6.50 3.50 -44.11
CA ILE A 59 5.45 4.40 -43.61
C ILE A 59 4.19 4.42 -44.48
N ARG A 60 4.32 4.06 -45.77
CA ARG A 60 3.21 4.03 -46.74
C ARG A 60 2.36 2.76 -46.64
N LYS A 61 2.86 1.70 -45.99
CA LYS A 61 2.16 0.42 -45.89
C LYS A 61 1.21 0.41 -44.69
N ALA A 62 -0.07 0.13 -44.93
CA ALA A 62 -1.07 0.03 -43.87
C ALA A 62 -0.77 -1.12 -42.88
N SER A 63 -0.11 -2.18 -43.34
CA SER A 63 0.29 -3.33 -42.51
C SER A 63 1.37 -3.01 -41.47
N THR A 64 2.07 -1.88 -41.60
CA THR A 64 3.10 -1.45 -40.64
C THR A 64 2.49 -1.21 -39.26
N LEU A 65 1.31 -0.58 -39.20
CA LEU A 65 0.63 -0.31 -37.94
C LEU A 65 0.27 -1.59 -37.19
N SER A 66 -0.36 -2.54 -37.89
CA SER A 66 -0.81 -3.79 -37.28
C SER A 66 0.36 -4.66 -36.84
N LEU A 67 1.47 -4.65 -37.58
CA LEU A 67 2.71 -5.31 -37.18
C LEU A 67 3.28 -4.73 -35.89
N LEU A 68 3.43 -3.40 -35.81
CA LEU A 68 3.96 -2.73 -34.61
C LEU A 68 3.08 -2.96 -33.38
N GLN A 69 1.75 -2.84 -33.54
CA GLN A 69 0.82 -3.13 -32.46
C GLN A 69 0.90 -4.60 -31.99
N THR A 70 1.10 -5.52 -32.93
CA THR A 70 1.27 -6.95 -32.61
C THR A 70 2.57 -7.20 -31.86
N LEU A 71 3.68 -6.59 -32.30
CA LEU A 71 4.96 -6.64 -31.57
C LEU A 71 4.83 -6.05 -30.17
N LEU A 72 4.18 -4.89 -30.03
CA LEU A 72 3.95 -4.26 -28.73
C LEU A 72 3.14 -5.19 -27.79
N VAL A 73 2.10 -5.86 -28.30
CA VAL A 73 1.35 -6.88 -27.54
C VAL A 73 2.28 -7.98 -27.03
N PHE A 74 3.17 -8.51 -27.88
CA PHE A 74 4.12 -9.56 -27.48
C PHE A 74 5.10 -9.08 -26.42
N ILE A 75 5.65 -7.87 -26.55
CA ILE A 75 6.61 -7.31 -25.59
C ILE A 75 5.91 -7.06 -24.24
N VAL A 76 4.73 -6.46 -24.23
CA VAL A 76 3.94 -6.22 -23.02
C VAL A 76 3.55 -7.54 -22.34
N ALA A 77 3.07 -8.52 -23.11
CA ALA A 77 2.73 -9.83 -22.58
C ALA A 77 3.95 -10.54 -21.98
N TYR A 78 5.10 -10.49 -22.65
CA TYR A 78 6.35 -11.07 -22.15
C TYR A 78 6.77 -10.44 -20.81
N ASP A 79 6.78 -9.11 -20.71
CA ASP A 79 7.27 -8.44 -19.52
C ASP A 79 6.35 -8.69 -18.32
N ILE A 80 5.03 -8.60 -18.50
CA ILE A 80 4.04 -8.89 -17.46
C ILE A 80 4.09 -10.37 -17.03
N TYR A 81 4.21 -11.29 -17.99
CA TYR A 81 4.37 -12.71 -17.71
C TYR A 81 5.63 -12.98 -16.88
N SER A 82 6.76 -12.39 -17.28
CA SER A 82 8.04 -12.50 -16.57
C SER A 82 7.93 -11.99 -15.13
N PHE A 83 7.29 -10.84 -14.91
CA PHE A 83 7.04 -10.31 -13.57
C PHE A 83 6.17 -11.24 -12.71
N GLY A 84 5.11 -11.82 -13.29
CA GLY A 84 4.27 -12.78 -12.57
C GLY A 84 5.05 -14.04 -12.17
N CYS A 85 5.86 -14.59 -13.08
CA CYS A 85 6.74 -15.73 -12.79
C CYS A 85 7.77 -15.41 -11.70
N GLN A 86 8.36 -14.20 -11.72
CA GLN A 86 9.31 -13.77 -10.69
C GLN A 86 8.68 -13.71 -9.29
N LYS A 87 7.40 -13.34 -9.16
CA LYS A 87 6.67 -13.38 -7.88
C LYS A 87 6.51 -14.80 -7.36
N ILE A 88 6.14 -15.73 -8.24
CA ILE A 88 5.96 -17.14 -7.88
C ILE A 88 7.30 -17.76 -7.48
N ALA A 89 8.37 -17.44 -8.20
CA ALA A 89 9.71 -17.95 -7.92
C ALA A 89 10.39 -17.32 -6.68
N GLY A 90 9.74 -16.40 -5.96
CA GLY A 90 10.35 -15.72 -4.80
C GLY A 90 11.50 -14.78 -5.18
N LEU A 91 11.55 -14.34 -6.43
CA LEU A 91 12.61 -13.48 -6.98
C LEU A 91 12.32 -11.98 -6.85
N GLN A 92 11.14 -11.63 -6.31
CA GLN A 92 10.71 -10.27 -5.97
C GLN A 92 10.31 -10.19 -4.50
N MET A 93 10.21 -8.96 -3.96
CA MET A 93 9.83 -8.70 -2.56
C MET A 93 10.80 -9.34 -1.56
N VAL A 94 12.09 -9.32 -1.90
CA VAL A 94 13.15 -9.89 -1.07
C VAL A 94 13.74 -8.78 -0.21
N VAL A 95 13.63 -8.94 1.10
CA VAL A 95 14.22 -8.02 2.09
C VAL A 95 15.44 -8.69 2.72
N PRO A 96 16.61 -8.03 2.80
CA PRO A 96 17.76 -8.59 3.50
C PRO A 96 17.42 -8.84 4.97
N LEU A 97 17.87 -9.96 5.53
CA LEU A 97 17.43 -10.41 6.86
C LEU A 97 17.70 -9.38 7.96
N GLY A 98 18.85 -8.68 7.93
CA GLY A 98 19.16 -7.66 8.93
C GLY A 98 18.21 -6.46 8.94
N PHE A 99 17.53 -6.16 7.82
CA PHE A 99 16.49 -5.12 7.82
C PHE A 99 15.23 -5.57 8.56
N LEU A 100 14.94 -6.87 8.63
CA LEU A 100 13.77 -7.38 9.34
C LEU A 100 13.91 -7.27 10.86
N ASP A 101 15.13 -7.11 11.37
CA ASP A 101 15.41 -6.93 12.80
C ASP A 101 15.28 -5.46 13.22
N HIS A 102 15.15 -4.53 12.27
CA HIS A 102 14.90 -3.13 12.61
C HIS A 102 13.49 -2.93 13.15
N PRO A 103 13.31 -2.00 14.11
CA PRO A 103 11.98 -1.66 14.59
C PRO A 103 11.14 -1.08 13.45
N PHE A 104 9.84 -1.37 13.46
CA PHE A 104 8.92 -1.06 12.36
C PHE A 104 8.95 0.41 11.93
N ASN A 105 9.12 1.33 12.87
CA ASN A 105 9.21 2.77 12.63
C ASN A 105 10.54 3.25 12.01
N LYS A 106 11.50 2.34 11.76
CA LYS A 106 12.77 2.63 11.08
C LYS A 106 12.83 2.05 9.68
N LEU A 107 11.84 1.25 9.27
CA LEU A 107 11.76 0.73 7.92
C LEU A 107 11.29 1.83 6.98
N ASP A 108 11.99 2.00 5.86
CA ASP A 108 11.54 2.83 4.76
C ASP A 108 10.36 2.18 4.03
N GLY A 109 9.64 2.97 3.23
CA GLY A 109 8.41 2.53 2.56
C GLY A 109 8.61 1.33 1.64
N GLU A 110 9.74 1.25 0.93
CA GLU A 110 10.07 0.12 0.05
C GLU A 110 10.31 -1.16 0.85
N THR A 111 11.20 -1.12 1.84
CA THR A 111 11.48 -2.27 2.71
C THR A 111 10.23 -2.76 3.43
N LEU A 112 9.43 -1.84 3.95
CA LEU A 112 8.17 -2.16 4.63
C LEU A 112 7.19 -2.86 3.68
N THR A 113 7.02 -2.32 2.48
CA THR A 113 6.13 -2.88 1.46
C THR A 113 6.59 -4.28 1.06
N TRP A 114 7.88 -4.47 0.81
CA TRP A 114 8.42 -5.78 0.44
C TRP A 114 8.32 -6.78 1.59
N ALA A 115 8.56 -6.37 2.84
CA ALA A 115 8.37 -7.21 4.02
C ALA A 115 6.91 -7.65 4.16
N TYR A 116 5.96 -6.74 3.93
CA TYR A 116 4.52 -7.04 3.93
C TYR A 116 4.15 -8.11 2.90
N PHE A 117 4.53 -7.93 1.63
CA PHE A 117 4.22 -8.91 0.58
C PHE A 117 4.95 -10.25 0.79
N ARG A 118 6.20 -10.21 1.28
CA ARG A 118 6.96 -11.41 1.63
C ARG A 118 6.30 -12.23 2.73
N ARG A 119 5.66 -11.57 3.71
CA ARG A 119 5.03 -12.24 4.85
C ARG A 119 3.94 -13.24 4.42
N SER A 120 3.21 -12.95 3.34
CA SER A 120 2.17 -13.83 2.81
C SER A 120 2.51 -14.29 1.38
N TYR A 121 3.23 -15.41 1.28
CA TYR A 121 3.56 -16.02 -0.01
C TYR A 121 2.31 -16.34 -0.86
N PRO A 122 1.20 -16.92 -0.32
CA PRO A 122 -0.01 -17.18 -1.11
C PRO A 122 -0.63 -15.93 -1.72
N PHE A 123 -0.59 -14.80 -1.01
CA PHE A 123 -1.06 -13.51 -1.53
C PHE A 123 -0.20 -13.05 -2.71
N THR A 124 1.13 -13.09 -2.56
CA THR A 124 2.08 -12.73 -3.62
C THR A 124 1.95 -13.63 -4.85
N VAL A 125 1.73 -14.93 -4.66
CA VAL A 125 1.46 -15.89 -5.75
C VAL A 125 0.16 -15.56 -6.47
N THR A 126 -0.90 -15.18 -5.75
CA THR A 126 -2.19 -14.80 -6.35
C THR A 126 -2.04 -13.61 -7.28
N ILE A 127 -1.26 -12.60 -6.88
CA ILE A 127 -0.92 -11.45 -7.74
C ILE A 127 -0.15 -11.91 -8.99
N GLY A 128 0.84 -12.80 -8.81
CA GLY A 128 1.61 -13.37 -9.92
C GLY A 128 0.74 -14.14 -10.92
N ILE A 129 -0.18 -14.97 -10.44
CA ILE A 129 -1.14 -15.72 -11.28
C ILE A 129 -2.07 -14.77 -12.04
N ALA A 130 -2.55 -13.71 -11.40
CA ALA A 130 -3.37 -12.70 -12.07
C ALA A 130 -2.59 -12.01 -13.22
N GLN A 131 -1.33 -11.64 -12.99
CA GLN A 131 -0.45 -11.09 -14.03
C GLN A 131 -0.22 -12.06 -15.19
N ILE A 132 0.12 -13.31 -14.89
CA ILE A 132 0.33 -14.36 -15.90
C ILE A 132 -0.93 -14.60 -16.72
N THR A 133 -2.09 -14.72 -16.07
CA THR A 133 -3.38 -14.95 -16.73
C THR A 133 -3.68 -13.83 -17.72
N CYS A 134 -3.52 -12.56 -17.30
CA CYS A 134 -3.72 -11.41 -18.17
C CYS A 134 -2.74 -11.41 -19.36
N ALA A 135 -1.47 -11.72 -19.12
CA ALA A 135 -0.45 -11.80 -20.16
C ALA A 135 -0.79 -12.88 -21.21
N LEU A 136 -1.21 -14.08 -20.79
CA LEU A 136 -1.65 -15.13 -21.69
C LEU A 136 -2.90 -14.71 -22.49
N MET A 137 -3.84 -14.02 -21.85
CA MET A 137 -5.03 -13.49 -22.51
C MET A 137 -4.70 -12.45 -23.58
N LEU A 138 -3.64 -11.65 -23.43
CA LEU A 138 -3.18 -10.69 -24.45
C LEU A 138 -2.71 -11.38 -25.73
N LEU A 139 -2.07 -12.55 -25.62
CA LEU A 139 -1.55 -13.31 -26.76
C LEU A 139 -2.69 -13.85 -27.64
N LEU A 140 -3.79 -14.26 -27.02
CA LEU A 140 -4.98 -14.78 -27.71
C LEU A 140 -5.87 -13.64 -28.21
N LYS A 141 -6.00 -13.50 -29.55
CA LYS A 141 -6.80 -12.45 -30.19
C LYS A 141 -8.24 -12.33 -29.63
N ARG A 142 -8.84 -13.47 -29.23
CA ARG A 142 -10.22 -13.53 -28.71
C ARG A 142 -10.36 -12.94 -27.31
N THR A 143 -9.37 -13.10 -26.43
CA THR A 143 -9.41 -12.67 -25.02
C THR A 143 -8.62 -11.39 -24.77
N ARG A 144 -7.93 -10.85 -25.78
CA ARG A 144 -7.03 -9.70 -25.63
C ARG A 144 -7.69 -8.48 -25.00
N LEU A 145 -8.91 -8.14 -25.41
CA LEU A 145 -9.63 -7.01 -24.85
C LEU A 145 -9.86 -7.18 -23.34
N LEU A 146 -10.25 -8.38 -22.92
CA LEU A 146 -10.45 -8.71 -21.51
C LEU A 146 -9.12 -8.64 -20.74
N GLY A 147 -8.04 -9.16 -21.30
CA GLY A 147 -6.70 -9.05 -20.72
C GLY A 147 -6.24 -7.60 -20.53
N LEU A 148 -6.45 -6.73 -21.54
CA LEU A 148 -6.14 -5.31 -21.44
C LEU A 148 -6.94 -4.62 -20.33
N ILE A 149 -8.25 -4.91 -20.22
CA ILE A 149 -9.12 -4.34 -19.18
C ILE A 149 -8.66 -4.80 -17.79
N MET A 150 -8.37 -6.09 -17.61
CA MET A 150 -7.91 -6.64 -16.33
C MET A 150 -6.54 -6.11 -15.91
N LEU A 151 -5.66 -5.74 -16.85
CA LEU A 151 -4.35 -5.16 -16.55
C LEU A 151 -4.42 -3.74 -15.99
N ILE A 152 -5.45 -2.97 -16.32
CA ILE A 152 -5.62 -1.60 -15.81
C ILE A 152 -5.61 -1.55 -14.28
N PRO A 153 -6.51 -2.25 -13.55
CA PRO A 153 -6.51 -2.20 -12.08
C PRO A 153 -5.23 -2.80 -11.47
N ILE A 154 -4.63 -3.82 -12.11
CA ILE A 154 -3.39 -4.43 -11.62
C ILE A 154 -2.23 -3.44 -11.70
N LEU A 155 -2.01 -2.82 -12.87
CA LEU A 155 -0.94 -1.85 -13.07
C LEU A 155 -1.18 -0.57 -12.28
N LEU A 156 -2.43 -0.11 -12.17
CA LEU A 156 -2.77 1.06 -11.36
C LEU A 156 -2.44 0.82 -9.88
N ASN A 157 -2.78 -0.36 -9.34
CA ASN A 157 -2.43 -0.72 -7.97
C ASN A 157 -0.91 -0.75 -7.76
N ILE A 158 -0.15 -1.31 -8.71
CA ILE A 158 1.32 -1.30 -8.66
C ILE A 158 1.87 0.13 -8.67
N ILE A 159 1.41 0.97 -9.59
CA ILE A 159 1.84 2.39 -9.67
C ILE A 159 1.53 3.13 -8.38
N PHE A 160 0.36 2.89 -7.77
CA PHE A 160 -0.02 3.54 -6.51
C PHE A 160 0.88 3.07 -5.36
N ILE A 161 1.15 1.78 -5.25
CA ILE A 161 2.09 1.28 -4.25
C ILE A 161 3.47 1.90 -4.47
N ASP A 162 3.98 1.87 -5.70
CA ASP A 162 5.30 2.40 -6.04
C ASP A 162 5.42 3.90 -5.70
N TYR A 163 4.37 4.68 -5.99
CA TYR A 163 4.34 6.11 -5.74
C TYR A 163 4.18 6.47 -4.25
N PHE A 164 3.16 5.92 -3.58
CA PHE A 164 2.83 6.29 -2.20
C PHE A 164 3.80 5.73 -1.17
N TYR A 165 4.45 4.60 -1.47
CA TYR A 165 5.49 4.02 -0.60
C TYR A 165 6.90 4.38 -1.04
N HIS A 166 7.05 5.31 -2.01
CA HIS A 166 8.34 5.83 -2.47
C HIS A 166 9.35 4.74 -2.89
N LEU A 167 8.89 3.75 -3.66
CA LEU A 167 9.76 2.73 -4.22
C LEU A 167 10.74 3.33 -5.22
N HIS A 168 11.80 2.58 -5.52
CA HIS A 168 12.81 2.96 -6.48
C HIS A 168 12.23 3.47 -7.82
N ILE A 169 12.68 4.66 -8.25
CA ILE A 169 12.12 5.39 -9.42
C ILE A 169 12.04 4.58 -10.72
N TRP A 170 13.03 3.73 -11.00
CA TRP A 170 13.04 2.85 -12.17
C TRP A 170 11.89 1.82 -12.19
N VAL A 171 11.42 1.37 -11.02
CA VAL A 171 10.28 0.44 -10.92
C VAL A 171 8.99 1.16 -11.27
N LEU A 172 8.79 2.37 -10.72
CA LEU A 172 7.65 3.22 -11.03
C LEU A 172 7.60 3.59 -12.53
N LEU A 173 8.73 3.96 -13.12
CA LEU A 173 8.82 4.27 -14.55
C LEU A 173 8.45 3.07 -15.43
N GLN A 174 8.87 1.86 -15.06
CA GLN A 174 8.51 0.64 -15.77
C GLN A 174 7.00 0.39 -15.71
N ALA A 175 6.41 0.50 -14.52
CA ALA A 175 4.98 0.31 -14.33
C ALA A 175 4.15 1.36 -15.11
N ALA A 176 4.60 2.62 -15.10
CA ALA A 176 3.97 3.71 -15.87
C ALA A 176 4.10 3.50 -17.39
N LEU A 177 5.24 3.01 -17.88
CA LEU A 177 5.44 2.68 -19.29
C LEU A 177 4.53 1.52 -19.73
N LEU A 178 4.43 0.46 -18.94
CA LEU A 178 3.50 -0.64 -19.17
C LEU A 178 2.05 -0.14 -19.23
N MET A 179 1.65 0.69 -18.26
CA MET A 179 0.31 1.28 -18.22
C MET A 179 0.03 2.12 -19.47
N THR A 180 1.00 2.94 -19.90
CA THR A 180 0.90 3.73 -21.14
C THR A 180 0.70 2.83 -22.36
N CYS A 181 1.46 1.73 -22.46
CA CYS A 181 1.30 0.75 -23.55
C CYS A 181 -0.06 0.06 -23.52
N VAL A 182 -0.56 -0.33 -22.33
CA VAL A 182 -1.88 -0.93 -22.16
C VAL A 182 -2.99 0.04 -22.53
N ILE A 183 -2.94 1.30 -22.08
CA ILE A 183 -3.90 2.35 -22.45
C ILE A 183 -3.88 2.57 -23.98
N TYR A 184 -2.70 2.64 -24.59
CA TYR A 184 -2.56 2.79 -26.03
C TYR A 184 -3.21 1.61 -26.78
N LEU A 185 -2.93 0.37 -26.37
CA LEU A 185 -3.53 -0.82 -26.98
C LEU A 185 -5.05 -0.87 -26.76
N LEU A 186 -5.53 -0.51 -25.57
CA LEU A 186 -6.96 -0.45 -25.24
C LEU A 186 -7.68 0.63 -26.05
N SER A 187 -7.03 1.76 -26.33
CA SER A 187 -7.61 2.85 -27.13
C SER A 187 -7.96 2.41 -28.57
N GLN A 188 -7.33 1.35 -29.08
CA GLN A 188 -7.69 0.77 -30.39
C GLN A 188 -9.06 0.08 -30.38
N TYR A 189 -9.56 -0.29 -29.20
CA TYR A 189 -10.87 -0.89 -28.98
C TYR A 189 -11.95 0.12 -28.54
N PHE A 190 -11.62 1.42 -28.51
CA PHE A 190 -12.52 2.46 -28.02
C PHE A 190 -13.90 2.47 -28.73
N PRO A 191 -13.99 2.34 -30.06
CA PRO A 191 -15.30 2.27 -30.73
C PRO A 191 -16.17 1.11 -30.23
N GLN A 192 -15.59 -0.07 -30.08
CA GLN A 192 -16.30 -1.27 -29.61
C GLN A 192 -16.72 -1.13 -28.15
N LEU A 193 -15.85 -0.60 -27.30
CA LEU A 193 -16.14 -0.35 -25.88
C LEU A 193 -17.25 0.69 -25.72
N ARG A 194 -17.23 1.76 -26.52
CA ARG A 194 -18.27 2.79 -26.48
C ARG A 194 -19.63 2.20 -26.84
N THR A 195 -19.69 1.37 -27.89
CA THR A 195 -20.93 0.71 -28.27
C THR A 195 -21.42 -0.21 -27.16
N PHE A 196 -20.53 -1.04 -26.62
CA PHE A 196 -20.89 -1.99 -25.56
C PHE A 196 -21.43 -1.32 -24.29
N PHE A 197 -20.76 -0.26 -23.80
CA PHE A 197 -21.13 0.36 -22.52
C PHE A 197 -22.24 1.41 -22.61
N PHE A 198 -22.28 2.19 -23.71
CA PHE A 198 -23.14 3.38 -23.77
C PHE A 198 -24.26 3.28 -24.82
N VAL A 199 -24.18 2.34 -25.77
CA VAL A 199 -25.19 2.20 -26.83
C VAL A 199 -26.02 0.96 -26.62
N THR A 200 -25.39 -0.18 -26.32
CA THR A 200 -26.08 -1.43 -26.04
C THR A 200 -26.59 -1.41 -24.60
N ALA A 201 -27.88 -1.10 -24.40
CA ALA A 201 -28.51 -1.27 -23.09
C ALA A 201 -28.75 -2.78 -22.85
N PRO A 202 -28.14 -3.41 -21.84
CA PRO A 202 -28.38 -4.81 -21.55
C PRO A 202 -29.82 -5.02 -21.06
N THR A 203 -30.58 -5.86 -21.75
CA THR A 203 -31.98 -6.21 -21.41
C THR A 203 -32.10 -7.34 -20.38
N LEU A 204 -30.97 -7.91 -19.94
CA LEU A 204 -30.92 -9.09 -19.07
C LEU A 204 -31.44 -8.86 -17.65
N PHE A 205 -31.33 -7.64 -17.12
CA PHE A 205 -31.75 -7.29 -15.77
C PHE A 205 -32.81 -6.19 -15.81
N THR A 206 -34.01 -6.50 -16.28
CA THR A 206 -35.17 -5.62 -16.15
C THR A 206 -35.76 -5.79 -14.76
N LEU A 207 -35.53 -4.80 -13.88
CA LEU A 207 -36.30 -4.72 -12.64
C LEU A 207 -37.77 -4.45 -13.01
N PRO A 208 -38.75 -5.24 -12.54
CA PRO A 208 -40.17 -5.00 -12.75
C PRO A 208 -40.67 -3.87 -11.84
N ILE A 209 -39.92 -2.77 -11.75
CA ILE A 209 -40.13 -1.68 -10.82
C ILE A 209 -40.02 -0.38 -11.61
N GLY A 210 -40.95 0.56 -11.42
CA GLY A 210 -40.93 1.85 -12.09
C GLY A 210 -39.62 2.63 -11.85
N LYS A 211 -39.18 3.39 -12.86
CA LYS A 211 -38.01 4.28 -12.79
C LYS A 211 -37.87 5.07 -11.48
N PRO A 212 -38.92 5.70 -10.91
CA PRO A 212 -38.77 6.45 -9.66
C PRO A 212 -38.34 5.58 -8.48
N VAL A 213 -38.87 4.36 -8.36
CA VAL A 213 -38.53 3.46 -7.25
C VAL A 213 -37.10 2.94 -7.37
N HIS A 214 -36.61 2.71 -8.59
CA HIS A 214 -35.19 2.36 -8.81
C HIS A 214 -34.25 3.47 -8.34
N TRP A 215 -34.54 4.74 -8.67
CA TRP A 215 -33.74 5.87 -8.19
C TRP A 215 -33.76 6.00 -6.67
N VAL A 216 -34.93 5.82 -6.05
CA VAL A 216 -35.06 5.84 -4.58
C VAL A 216 -34.23 4.71 -3.95
N ALA A 217 -34.35 3.46 -4.44
CA ALA A 217 -33.57 2.34 -3.95
C ALA A 217 -32.06 2.55 -4.11
N SER A 218 -31.60 3.02 -5.29
CA SER A 218 -30.20 3.35 -5.53
C SER A 218 -29.69 4.47 -4.61
N SER A 219 -30.55 5.46 -4.31
CA SER A 219 -30.21 6.54 -3.38
C SER A 219 -30.09 6.02 -1.95
N ILE A 220 -30.99 5.13 -1.53
CA ILE A 220 -30.96 4.49 -0.21
C ILE A 220 -29.65 3.74 0.03
N VAL A 221 -29.16 3.00 -0.98
CA VAL A 221 -27.88 2.25 -0.90
C VAL A 221 -26.69 3.17 -0.61
N VAL A 222 -26.72 4.43 -1.08
CA VAL A 222 -25.68 5.42 -0.82
C VAL A 222 -25.92 6.19 0.47
N VAL A 223 -27.17 6.60 0.72
CA VAL A 223 -27.54 7.49 1.83
C VAL A 223 -27.49 6.77 3.18
N ILE A 224 -27.94 5.51 3.27
CA ILE A 224 -27.95 4.79 4.55
C ILE A 224 -26.53 4.66 5.14
N PRO A 225 -25.51 4.15 4.42
CA PRO A 225 -24.16 4.07 4.98
C PRO A 225 -23.59 5.42 5.40
N LEU A 226 -23.84 6.49 4.62
CA LEU A 226 -23.41 7.84 4.95
C LEU A 226 -24.10 8.36 6.22
N PHE A 227 -25.41 8.14 6.35
CA PHE A 227 -26.16 8.52 7.53
C PHE A 227 -25.70 7.75 8.78
N LEU A 228 -25.48 6.44 8.65
CA LEU A 228 -24.93 5.62 9.74
C LEU A 228 -23.53 6.09 10.14
N LEU A 229 -22.68 6.47 9.17
CA LEU A 229 -21.35 7.03 9.42
C LEU A 229 -21.42 8.39 10.12
N MET A 230 -22.35 9.27 9.73
CA MET A 230 -22.53 10.58 10.38
C MET A 230 -22.96 10.45 11.85
N ASN A 231 -23.67 9.38 12.19
CA ASN A 231 -24.09 9.08 13.56
C ASN A 231 -23.12 8.15 14.30
N TYR A 232 -22.05 7.69 13.65
CA TYR A 232 -21.05 6.83 14.27
C TYR A 232 -20.22 7.67 15.25
N GLN A 233 -20.48 7.49 16.54
CA GLN A 233 -19.64 8.07 17.58
C GLN A 233 -18.32 7.28 17.60
N PHE A 234 -17.23 7.95 17.22
CA PHE A 234 -15.89 7.38 17.34
C PHE A 234 -15.66 6.90 18.78
N PRO A 235 -15.08 5.71 19.00
CA PRO A 235 -14.91 5.13 20.34
C PRO A 235 -13.92 5.89 21.25
N GLY A 236 -13.33 6.99 20.77
CA GLY A 236 -12.44 7.84 21.56
C GLY A 236 -13.23 8.78 22.48
N LYS A 237 -13.62 8.31 23.66
CA LYS A 237 -14.26 9.14 24.69
C LYS A 237 -13.34 10.25 25.22
N HIS A 238 -12.02 10.05 25.10
CA HIS A 238 -11.00 10.94 25.64
C HIS A 238 -9.88 11.24 24.63
N PRO A 239 -10.17 11.94 23.52
CA PRO A 239 -9.20 12.14 22.43
C PRO A 239 -7.96 12.93 22.85
N ASN A 240 -8.07 13.80 23.86
CA ASN A 240 -6.94 14.58 24.37
C ASN A 240 -5.91 13.76 25.16
N MET A 241 -6.28 12.54 25.59
CA MET A 241 -5.41 11.61 26.28
C MET A 241 -4.83 10.54 25.35
N TRP A 242 -5.27 10.49 24.09
CA TRP A 242 -4.85 9.45 23.16
C TRP A 242 -3.42 9.70 22.67
N SER A 243 -2.44 9.06 23.32
CA SER A 243 -1.04 9.10 22.91
C SER A 243 -0.12 8.13 23.67
N LYS A 244 1.16 8.17 23.27
CA LYS A 244 2.28 7.63 24.02
C LYS A 244 2.83 8.69 25.00
N TYR A 245 3.04 8.29 26.23
CA TYR A 245 3.57 9.11 27.30
C TYR A 245 4.85 8.50 27.87
N GLN A 246 5.92 9.28 27.92
CA GLN A 246 7.13 8.91 28.62
C GLN A 246 6.96 9.24 30.11
N VAL A 247 7.24 8.25 30.96
CA VAL A 247 7.16 8.37 32.42
C VAL A 247 8.47 8.97 32.91
N THR A 248 8.37 10.11 33.57
CA THR A 248 9.49 10.84 34.18
C THR A 248 9.18 11.12 35.65
N ALA A 249 10.21 11.35 36.46
CA ALA A 249 10.09 11.62 37.90
C ALA A 249 9.22 10.58 38.65
N LEU A 250 9.32 9.30 38.28
CA LEU A 250 8.62 8.20 38.94
C LEU A 250 9.10 8.09 40.40
N ARG A 251 8.15 8.08 41.34
CA ARG A 251 8.39 7.78 42.75
C ARG A 251 7.44 6.67 43.19
N VAL A 252 8.01 5.61 43.77
CA VAL A 252 7.27 4.48 44.34
C VAL A 252 7.50 4.50 45.85
N ASN A 253 6.45 4.63 46.64
CA ASN A 253 6.55 4.78 48.11
C ASN A 253 7.46 5.92 48.53
N GLY A 254 7.43 7.04 47.78
CA GLY A 254 8.28 8.21 47.99
C GLY A 254 9.73 8.07 47.48
N ILE A 255 10.15 6.87 47.08
CA ILE A 255 11.52 6.60 46.61
C ILE A 255 11.58 6.84 45.09
N PRO A 256 12.48 7.72 44.60
CA PRO A 256 12.63 7.95 43.17
C PRO A 256 13.13 6.68 42.46
N GLN A 257 12.51 6.35 41.34
CA GLN A 257 12.87 5.23 40.48
C GLN A 257 13.34 5.76 39.13
N GLN A 258 14.47 5.27 38.65
CA GLN A 258 15.01 5.61 37.34
C GLN A 258 15.53 4.33 36.67
N ALA A 259 15.17 4.18 35.39
CA ALA A 259 15.69 3.08 34.59
C ALA A 259 17.19 3.27 34.33
N ASN A 260 18.01 2.30 34.71
CA ASN A 260 19.47 2.30 34.57
C ASN A 260 19.94 1.25 33.55
N SER A 261 19.12 0.25 33.25
CA SER A 261 19.45 -0.85 32.33
C SER A 261 18.22 -1.19 31.49
N PRO A 262 18.35 -1.52 30.19
CA PRO A 262 17.21 -1.87 29.34
C PRO A 262 16.39 -3.08 29.83
N TYR A 263 16.90 -3.82 30.83
CA TYR A 263 16.25 -4.99 31.42
C TYR A 263 15.72 -4.74 32.84
N ASP A 264 15.73 -3.52 33.37
CA ASP A 264 15.10 -3.25 34.67
C ASP A 264 13.57 -3.21 34.58
N SER A 265 12.87 -3.46 35.69
CA SER A 265 11.40 -3.49 35.72
C SER A 265 10.80 -2.13 36.10
N VAL A 266 11.46 -1.04 35.71
CA VAL A 266 10.99 0.33 36.00
C VAL A 266 9.93 0.72 34.97
N LEU A 267 8.84 1.34 35.43
CA LEU A 267 7.81 1.87 34.53
C LEU A 267 8.37 3.05 33.73
N THR A 268 8.45 2.92 32.40
CA THR A 268 9.06 3.95 31.53
C THR A 268 8.09 4.56 30.55
N THR A 269 7.06 3.83 30.13
CA THR A 269 6.11 4.31 29.12
C THR A 269 4.69 3.94 29.49
N ILE A 270 3.77 4.88 29.27
CA ILE A 270 2.32 4.65 29.33
C ILE A 270 1.72 4.94 27.96
N TYR A 271 0.84 4.07 27.49
CA TYR A 271 0.01 4.31 26.32
C TYR A 271 -1.44 4.45 26.77
N MET A 272 -2.07 5.52 26.32
CA MET A 272 -3.50 5.74 26.44
C MET A 272 -4.05 5.76 25.01
N ASP A 273 -4.88 4.79 24.65
CA ASP A 273 -5.26 4.51 23.26
C ASP A 273 -6.79 4.40 23.07
N MET A 274 -7.23 4.20 21.82
CA MET A 274 -8.62 4.04 21.41
C MET A 274 -9.36 2.99 22.25
N GLY A 275 -10.61 3.29 22.59
CA GLY A 275 -11.44 2.37 23.38
C GLY A 275 -11.10 2.35 24.87
N ASP A 276 -10.58 3.46 25.39
CA ASP A 276 -10.13 3.61 26.78
C ASP A 276 -9.02 2.60 27.12
N ASP A 277 -8.14 2.30 26.17
CA ASP A 277 -7.03 1.35 26.36
C ASP A 277 -5.92 2.00 27.19
N PHE A 278 -5.38 1.24 28.13
CA PHE A 278 -4.32 1.69 29.02
C PHE A 278 -3.22 0.62 29.08
N VAL A 279 -2.01 0.99 28.66
CA VAL A 279 -0.85 0.11 28.68
C VAL A 279 0.26 0.74 29.49
N MET A 280 0.75 0.02 30.49
CA MET A 280 2.00 0.33 31.18
C MET A 280 3.11 -0.55 30.64
N GLU A 281 4.24 0.03 30.25
CA GLU A 281 5.43 -0.70 29.81
C GLU A 281 6.59 -0.48 30.79
N PHE A 282 7.13 -1.60 31.28
CA PHE A 282 8.21 -1.64 32.25
C PHE A 282 9.54 -1.88 31.53
N ASN A 283 10.04 -0.81 30.91
CA ASN A 283 11.32 -0.69 30.20
C ASN A 283 11.60 -1.68 29.06
N HIS A 284 10.71 -2.65 28.82
CA HIS A 284 10.82 -3.64 27.75
C HIS A 284 9.42 -4.03 27.25
N TYR A 285 9.28 -4.26 25.95
CA TYR A 285 7.98 -4.50 25.29
C TYR A 285 7.25 -5.76 25.77
N ASP A 286 7.99 -6.76 26.27
CA ASP A 286 7.41 -7.99 26.84
C ASP A 286 6.85 -7.81 28.26
N ARG A 287 7.25 -6.74 28.96
CA ARG A 287 6.82 -6.45 30.33
C ARG A 287 5.80 -5.34 30.30
N ARG A 288 4.55 -5.72 30.06
CA ARG A 288 3.44 -4.78 29.94
C ARG A 288 2.27 -5.16 30.82
N PHE A 289 1.63 -4.17 31.42
CA PHE A 289 0.25 -4.32 31.89
C PHE A 289 -0.65 -3.72 30.84
N ILE A 290 -1.63 -4.48 30.38
CA ILE A 290 -2.55 -4.07 29.32
C ILE A 290 -3.95 -4.18 29.91
N GLY A 291 -4.74 -3.12 29.77
CA GLY A 291 -6.06 -3.00 30.36
C GLY A 291 -6.87 -1.88 29.74
N ASN A 292 -7.99 -1.58 30.39
CA ASN A 292 -8.80 -0.42 30.09
C ASN A 292 -8.82 0.51 31.29
N PHE A 293 -9.02 1.80 31.06
CA PHE A 293 -9.18 2.78 32.13
C PHE A 293 -10.61 3.36 32.16
N GLN A 294 -11.00 3.81 33.34
CA GLN A 294 -12.18 4.63 33.57
C GLN A 294 -11.68 5.97 34.09
N PHE A 295 -12.05 7.06 33.43
CA PHE A 295 -11.62 8.40 33.81
C PHE A 295 -12.83 9.30 34.07
N ASN A 296 -12.82 9.99 35.21
CA ASN A 296 -13.82 11.00 35.54
C ASN A 296 -13.21 12.40 35.29
N PRO A 297 -13.65 13.13 34.25
CA PRO A 297 -13.06 14.43 33.91
C PRO A 297 -13.31 15.53 34.95
N LYS A 298 -14.27 15.36 35.86
CA LYS A 298 -14.58 16.36 36.91
C LYS A 298 -13.70 16.22 38.14
N SER A 299 -13.46 14.99 38.58
CA SER A 299 -12.63 14.69 39.76
C SER A 299 -11.17 14.36 39.39
N HIS A 300 -10.88 14.21 38.10
CA HIS A 300 -9.61 13.71 37.57
C HIS A 300 -9.26 12.29 38.03
N ASP A 301 -10.22 11.54 38.56
CA ASP A 301 -9.99 10.17 39.02
C ASP A 301 -9.81 9.23 37.82
N ILE A 302 -8.77 8.41 37.87
CA ILE A 302 -8.51 7.33 36.94
C ILE A 302 -8.45 5.99 37.67
N LYS A 303 -9.09 4.98 37.09
CA LYS A 303 -9.04 3.59 37.57
C LYS A 303 -8.83 2.64 36.41
N THR A 304 -7.89 1.72 36.56
CA THR A 304 -7.60 0.71 35.53
C THR A 304 -8.24 -0.64 35.85
N LYS A 305 -8.54 -1.39 34.79
CA LYS A 305 -8.94 -2.79 34.84
C LYS A 305 -8.06 -3.56 33.87
N TRP A 306 -7.16 -4.38 34.41
CA TRP A 306 -6.19 -5.13 33.62
C TRP A 306 -6.82 -6.36 32.95
N ARG A 307 -6.28 -6.71 31.77
CA ARG A 307 -6.55 -7.95 31.03
C ARG A 307 -5.30 -8.80 30.81
N TYR A 308 -4.11 -8.22 31.02
CA TYR A 308 -2.81 -8.89 30.94
C TYR A 308 -1.81 -8.17 31.88
N PRO A 309 -0.86 -8.88 32.52
CA PRO A 309 -0.56 -10.32 32.45
C PRO A 309 -1.51 -11.19 33.28
N SER A 310 -1.37 -12.51 33.18
CA SER A 310 -2.04 -13.48 34.06
C SER A 310 -1.00 -14.08 35.02
N PRO A 311 -1.19 -14.04 36.37
CA PRO A 311 -2.35 -13.49 37.08
C PRO A 311 -2.45 -11.97 36.98
N LEU A 312 -3.69 -11.45 37.08
CA LEU A 312 -3.96 -10.02 36.93
C LEU A 312 -3.33 -9.21 38.09
N PRO A 313 -2.58 -8.14 37.79
CA PRO A 313 -2.03 -7.28 38.82
C PRO A 313 -3.13 -6.45 39.51
N ALA A 314 -2.78 -5.79 40.61
CA ALA A 314 -3.68 -4.87 41.28
C ALA A 314 -3.99 -3.64 40.38
N PRO A 315 -5.22 -3.09 40.43
CA PRO A 315 -5.59 -1.93 39.63
C PRO A 315 -4.83 -0.68 40.05
N LEU A 316 -4.35 0.10 39.07
CA LEU A 316 -3.93 1.48 39.27
C LEU A 316 -5.17 2.34 39.55
N GLN A 317 -5.13 3.12 40.63
CA GLN A 317 -6.17 4.07 41.03
C GLN A 317 -5.54 5.37 41.55
N GLY A 318 -6.03 6.52 41.10
CA GLY A 318 -5.49 7.81 41.53
C GLY A 318 -6.07 8.99 40.78
N SER A 319 -5.41 10.14 40.88
CA SER A 319 -5.75 11.35 40.15
C SER A 319 -4.77 11.58 39.00
N LEU A 320 -5.30 11.85 37.80
CA LEU A 320 -4.55 12.17 36.59
C LEU A 320 -4.88 13.61 36.15
N ILE A 321 -3.98 14.54 36.47
CA ILE A 321 -4.21 15.98 36.34
C ILE A 321 -3.43 16.49 35.12
N PRO A 322 -4.09 17.17 34.16
CA PRO A 322 -3.40 17.78 33.03
C PRO A 322 -2.53 18.95 33.49
N ILE A 323 -1.34 19.10 32.91
CA ILE A 323 -0.47 20.25 33.16
C ILE A 323 -0.85 21.37 32.19
N GLU A 324 -1.20 22.55 32.75
CA GLU A 324 -1.66 23.71 31.99
C GLU A 324 -0.80 23.98 30.75
N SER A 325 -1.45 24.30 29.63
CA SER A 325 -0.84 24.60 28.33
C SER A 325 0.00 23.49 27.67
N SER A 326 -0.02 22.26 28.20
CA SER A 326 0.70 21.11 27.63
C SER A 326 -0.21 19.90 27.41
N ARG A 327 0.24 18.91 26.62
CA ARG A 327 -0.40 17.58 26.55
C ARG A 327 0.07 16.64 27.67
N ASN A 328 0.78 17.15 28.67
CA ASN A 328 1.40 16.34 29.73
C ASN A 328 0.44 16.17 30.91
N PHE A 329 0.68 15.14 31.71
CA PHE A 329 -0.14 14.85 32.90
C PHE A 329 0.74 14.57 34.12
N THR A 330 0.22 14.93 35.28
CA THR A 330 0.76 14.47 36.57
C THR A 330 -0.17 13.42 37.12
N PHE A 331 0.38 12.27 37.49
CA PHE A 331 -0.37 11.21 38.16
C PHE A 331 0.08 11.08 39.62
N SER A 332 -0.89 10.94 40.52
CA SER A 332 -0.66 10.60 41.93
C SER A 332 -1.73 9.59 42.37
N GLY A 333 -1.30 8.45 42.90
CA GLY A 333 -2.22 7.38 43.27
C GLY A 333 -1.55 6.15 43.84
N THR A 334 -2.19 5.01 43.64
CA THR A 334 -1.76 3.70 44.13
C THR A 334 -1.79 2.66 43.04
N LEU A 335 -0.88 1.70 43.11
CA LEU A 335 -0.89 0.46 42.33
C LEU A 335 -0.81 -0.70 43.32
N GLY A 336 -1.97 -1.25 43.69
CA GLY A 336 -2.04 -2.20 44.81
C GLY A 336 -1.74 -1.50 46.13
N VAL A 337 -0.67 -1.93 46.81
CA VAL A 337 -0.23 -1.35 48.09
C VAL A 337 0.76 -0.18 47.93
N ASP A 338 1.35 -0.04 46.75
CA ASP A 338 2.39 0.95 46.51
C ASP A 338 1.80 2.30 46.11
N SER A 339 2.27 3.37 46.74
CA SER A 339 1.97 4.75 46.31
C SER A 339 2.86 5.13 45.13
N ILE A 340 2.26 5.65 44.07
CA ILE A 340 2.94 6.03 42.83
C ILE A 340 2.69 7.50 42.52
N GLN A 341 3.76 8.23 42.29
CA GLN A 341 3.73 9.58 41.73
C GLN A 341 4.58 9.60 40.46
N MET A 342 4.07 10.20 39.39
CA MET A 342 4.81 10.28 38.12
C MET A 342 4.37 11.45 37.25
N LEU A 343 5.29 11.91 36.41
CA LEU A 343 5.07 12.92 35.38
C LEU A 343 5.04 12.24 34.00
N LEU A 344 3.95 12.41 33.26
CA LEU A 344 3.71 11.83 31.95
C LEU A 344 3.97 12.89 30.87
N ILE A 345 5.04 12.71 30.10
CA ILE A 345 5.43 13.61 29.02
C ILE A 345 4.93 13.05 27.68
N TYR A 346 4.13 13.82 26.97
CA TYR A 346 3.63 13.46 25.64
C TYR A 346 4.79 13.21 24.66
N THR A 347 4.77 12.06 24.00
CA THR A 347 5.72 11.71 22.94
C THR A 347 4.97 11.70 21.61
N PRO A 348 5.30 12.61 20.66
CA PRO A 348 4.66 12.59 19.35
C PRO A 348 4.94 11.29 18.62
N GLU A 349 3.95 10.81 17.86
CA GLU A 349 4.13 9.66 16.99
C GLU A 349 5.25 9.93 15.97
N PRO A 350 6.14 8.95 15.70
CA PRO A 350 7.05 9.04 14.58
C PRO A 350 6.20 9.13 13.29
N LYS A 351 6.42 10.19 12.52
CA LYS A 351 5.74 10.41 11.23
C LYS A 351 6.25 9.47 10.15
#